data_AF-A0A960TTD9-F1
#
_entry.id   AF-A0A960TTD9-F1
#
_cell.length_a   1.000
_cell.length_b   1.000
_cell.length_c   1.000
_cell.angle_alpha   90.00
_cell.angle_beta   90.00
_cell.angle_gamma   90.00
#
_symmetry.space_group_name_H-M   'P 1'
#
loop_
_entity.id
_entity.type
_entity.pdbx_description
1 polymer ?
#
loop_
_entity_poly.entity_id
_entity_poly.type
_entity_poly.pdbx_seq_one_letter_code
_entity_poly.pdbx_strand_id
1 'polypeptide(L)'
;MRLALFGPAPPFHGGIVTYLAMLHRTLAARGHELHWAGFRRQYPSLIFPGTSQTGETAGWMPAPDTARFTPWDPWSWRRTADDLRAFRPDAVIAKYWLPFFAPGFGSVLRRARGGGARWLYVLDNVVAHERYPLAGPLTRWALGRADGFVAMSDQVRADLLATVPGVDPARVADCPHPV
;
A
#
# COMPACT_ATOMS: atom_id res chain seq x y z
N MET A 1 -10.00 17.34 1.74
CA MET A 1 -10.23 15.90 2.04
C MET A 1 -9.13 15.41 2.96
N ARG A 2 -9.45 14.41 3.78
CA ARG A 2 -8.51 13.66 4.63
C ARG A 2 -8.12 12.39 3.90
N LEU A 3 -6.85 12.24 3.55
CA LEU A 3 -6.37 11.10 2.78
C LEU A 3 -5.30 10.36 3.58
N ALA A 4 -5.36 9.03 3.58
CA ALA A 4 -4.32 8.22 4.18
C ALA A 4 -3.48 7.53 3.11
N LEU A 5 -2.15 7.60 3.23
CA LEU A 5 -1.22 6.82 2.43
C LEU A 5 -0.78 5.60 3.22
N PHE A 6 -0.90 4.40 2.67
CA PHE A 6 -0.53 3.17 3.34
C PHE A 6 0.59 2.45 2.55
N GLY A 7 1.78 2.40 3.14
CA GLY A 7 2.98 1.90 2.48
C GLY A 7 4.27 2.28 3.22
N PRO A 8 5.45 1.87 2.74
CA PRO A 8 6.71 2.19 3.37
C PRO A 8 6.98 3.70 3.28
N ALA A 9 7.58 4.25 4.33
CA ALA A 9 7.96 5.66 4.45
C ALA A 9 9.46 5.76 4.79
N PRO A 10 10.08 6.94 4.70
CA PRO A 10 11.40 7.14 5.28
C PRO A 10 11.47 6.63 6.74
N PRO A 11 12.57 5.98 7.17
CA PRO A 11 13.88 5.93 6.53
C PRO A 11 14.06 4.77 5.53
N PHE A 12 13.00 4.01 5.18
CA PHE A 12 13.10 3.07 4.06
C PHE A 12 13.47 3.83 2.77
N HIS A 13 14.17 3.17 1.86
CA HIS A 13 14.56 3.75 0.57
C HIS A 13 14.03 2.92 -0.61
N GLY A 14 14.19 3.46 -1.82
CA GLY A 14 13.77 2.83 -3.07
C GLY A 14 12.53 3.47 -3.71
N GLY A 15 12.22 3.03 -4.93
CA GLY A 15 11.23 3.68 -5.79
C GLY A 15 9.82 3.78 -5.19
N ILE A 16 9.41 2.80 -4.39
CA ILE A 16 8.09 2.80 -3.72
C ILE A 16 7.98 3.94 -2.69
N VAL A 17 9.03 4.15 -1.90
CA VAL A 17 9.08 5.23 -0.90
C VAL A 17 9.14 6.59 -1.61
N THR A 18 9.97 6.70 -2.66
CA THR A 18 10.05 7.90 -3.51
C THR A 18 8.70 8.26 -4.10
N TYR A 19 7.97 7.29 -4.65
CA TYR A 19 6.64 7.47 -5.21
C TYR A 19 5.65 7.99 -4.15
N LEU A 20 5.58 7.34 -2.99
CA LEU A 20 4.67 7.76 -1.92
C LEU A 20 5.03 9.15 -1.37
N ALA A 21 6.31 9.50 -1.27
CA ALA A 21 6.75 10.82 -0.87
C ALA A 21 6.33 11.90 -1.89
N MET A 22 6.47 11.63 -3.19
CA MET A 22 6.01 12.53 -4.26
C MET A 22 4.49 12.68 -4.24
N LEU A 23 3.76 11.57 -4.08
CA LEU A 23 2.30 11.59 -3.96
C LEU A 23 1.85 12.40 -2.75
N HIS A 24 2.48 12.19 -1.60
CA HIS A 24 2.21 12.96 -0.38
C HIS A 24 2.39 14.46 -0.63
N ARG A 25 3.53 14.90 -1.17
CA ARG A 25 3.77 16.33 -1.46
C ARG A 25 2.74 16.90 -2.43
N THR A 26 2.42 16.14 -3.47
CA THR A 26 1.49 16.52 -4.53
C THR A 26 0.06 16.69 -4.01
N LEU A 27 -0.37 15.85 -3.06
CA LEU A 27 -1.66 15.96 -2.40
C LEU A 27 -1.67 17.06 -1.33
N ALA A 28 -0.59 17.19 -0.55
CA ALA A 28 -0.46 18.27 0.45
C ALA A 28 -0.51 19.65 -0.22
N ALA A 29 0.19 19.82 -1.35
CA ALA A 29 0.17 21.05 -2.13
C ALA A 29 -1.22 21.40 -2.70
N ARG A 30 -2.10 20.41 -2.85
CA ARG A 30 -3.51 20.59 -3.21
C ARG A 30 -4.44 20.87 -2.02
N GLY A 31 -3.89 21.02 -0.81
CA GLY A 31 -4.64 21.35 0.41
C GLY A 31 -5.32 20.15 1.08
N HIS A 32 -4.87 18.92 0.81
CA HIS A 32 -5.38 17.73 1.50
C HIS A 32 -4.70 17.56 2.88
N GLU A 33 -5.46 17.10 3.87
CA GLU A 33 -4.93 16.65 5.16
C GLU A 33 -4.47 15.20 5.01
N LEU A 34 -3.21 14.91 5.34
CA LEU A 34 -2.60 13.62 5.07
C LEU A 34 -2.20 12.88 6.34
N HIS A 35 -2.38 11.56 6.30
CA HIS A 35 -1.80 10.64 7.27
C HIS A 35 -1.03 9.55 6.51
N TRP A 36 0.29 9.48 6.72
CA TRP A 36 1.08 8.36 6.23
C TRP A 36 1.09 7.22 7.24
N ALA A 37 0.27 6.19 7.01
CA ALA A 37 0.28 4.94 7.75
C ALA A 37 1.49 4.10 7.30
N GLY A 38 2.60 4.31 7.98
CA GLY A 38 3.90 3.77 7.60
C GLY A 38 4.20 2.39 8.15
N PHE A 39 5.30 1.82 7.65
CA PHE A 39 5.77 0.50 8.03
C PHE A 39 6.76 0.63 9.17
N ARG A 40 6.67 -0.28 10.16
CA ARG A 40 7.72 -0.45 11.16
C ARG A 40 8.83 -1.38 10.66
N ARG A 41 8.45 -2.40 9.91
CA ARG A 41 9.35 -3.39 9.29
C ARG A 41 8.80 -3.76 7.93
N GLN A 42 9.64 -3.80 6.90
CA GLN A 42 9.20 -4.14 5.55
C GLN A 42 9.34 -5.64 5.25
N TYR A 43 10.48 -6.25 5.61
CA TYR A 43 10.74 -7.67 5.38
C TYR A 43 11.42 -8.33 6.60
N PRO A 44 11.21 -9.65 6.84
CA PRO A 44 11.95 -10.39 7.85
C PRO A 44 13.46 -10.35 7.56
N SER A 45 14.28 -10.29 8.60
CA SER A 45 15.74 -10.24 8.47
C SER A 45 16.33 -11.47 7.75
N LEU A 46 15.65 -12.60 7.79
CA LEU A 46 16.06 -13.85 7.12
C LEU A 46 15.96 -13.77 5.59
N ILE A 47 15.09 -12.91 5.05
CA ILE A 47 14.83 -12.80 3.60
C ILE A 47 15.80 -11.81 2.94
N PHE A 48 16.37 -10.87 3.70
CA PHE A 48 17.37 -9.90 3.23
C PHE A 48 18.55 -9.76 4.20
N PRO A 49 19.37 -10.81 4.37
CA PRO A 49 20.61 -10.70 5.14
C PRO A 49 21.61 -9.81 4.37
N GLY A 50 21.94 -8.64 4.90
CA GLY A 50 23.07 -7.82 4.45
C GLY A 50 22.75 -6.58 3.60
N THR A 51 21.49 -6.31 3.25
CA THR A 51 21.09 -5.03 2.62
C THR A 51 20.45 -4.12 3.66
N SER A 52 21.00 -2.93 3.85
CA SER A 52 20.36 -1.93 4.71
C SER A 52 19.02 -1.54 4.10
N GLN A 53 17.92 -1.91 4.76
CA GLN A 53 16.56 -1.52 4.34
C GLN A 53 16.31 -0.02 4.56
N THR A 54 17.13 0.62 5.38
CA THR A 54 17.12 2.05 5.67
C THR A 54 18.27 2.75 4.96
N GLY A 55 18.04 3.98 4.51
CA GLY A 55 19.04 4.76 3.79
C GLY A 55 18.96 6.23 4.16
N GLU A 56 19.81 7.04 3.53
CA GLU A 56 19.69 8.49 3.63
C GLU A 56 18.34 8.93 3.08
N THR A 57 17.59 9.65 3.92
CA THR A 57 16.32 10.24 3.52
C THR A 57 16.60 11.57 2.86
N ALA A 58 16.22 11.72 1.58
CA ALA A 58 16.39 12.98 0.90
C ALA A 58 15.57 14.08 1.61
N GLY A 59 16.17 15.26 1.83
CA GLY A 59 15.55 16.32 2.64
C GLY A 59 14.22 16.87 2.11
N TRP A 60 13.86 16.53 0.87
CA TRP A 60 12.56 16.87 0.29
C TRP A 60 11.45 15.89 0.65
N MET A 61 11.78 14.70 1.17
CA MET A 61 10.79 13.68 1.51
C MET A 61 10.07 14.04 2.82
N PRO A 62 8.74 13.86 2.90
CA PRO A 62 8.01 14.08 4.14
C PRO A 62 8.48 13.10 5.21
N ALA A 63 8.64 13.60 6.44
CA ALA A 63 9.08 12.82 7.60
C ALA A 63 7.98 12.43 8.64
N PRO A 64 6.72 12.89 8.61
CA PRO A 64 5.74 12.43 9.59
C PRO A 64 5.00 11.18 9.07
N ASP A 65 5.48 10.00 9.45
CA ASP A 65 4.73 8.75 9.32
C ASP A 65 4.36 8.15 10.68
N THR A 66 3.29 7.35 10.69
CA THR A 66 2.95 6.51 11.83
C THR A 66 3.45 5.10 11.55
N ALA A 67 4.74 4.86 11.79
CA ALA A 67 5.46 3.61 11.53
C ALA A 67 4.99 2.44 12.43
N ARG A 68 3.83 1.87 12.14
CA ARG A 68 3.26 0.74 12.91
C ARG A 68 3.23 -0.57 12.18
N PHE A 69 2.99 -0.56 10.87
CA PHE A 69 2.62 -1.78 10.16
C PHE A 69 3.80 -2.75 10.03
N THR A 70 3.56 -4.04 10.30
CA THR A 70 4.52 -5.13 10.07
C THR A 70 3.78 -6.27 9.35
N PRO A 71 4.24 -6.72 8.16
CA PRO A 71 3.44 -7.59 7.29
C PRO A 71 3.04 -8.93 7.89
N TRP A 72 3.81 -9.45 8.84
CA TRP A 72 3.59 -10.74 9.50
C TRP A 72 3.10 -10.62 10.95
N ASP A 73 2.77 -9.41 11.44
CA ASP A 73 2.30 -9.18 12.81
C ASP A 73 0.82 -8.74 12.86
N PRO A 74 -0.11 -9.63 13.23
CA PRO A 74 -1.53 -9.30 13.36
C PRO A 74 -1.86 -8.18 14.36
N TRP A 75 -1.04 -7.97 15.39
CA TRP A 75 -1.22 -6.86 16.33
C TRP A 75 -0.86 -5.53 15.68
N SER A 76 0.17 -5.50 14.83
CA SER A 76 0.45 -4.31 14.02
C SER A 76 -0.71 -3.96 13.09
N TRP A 77 -1.35 -4.96 12.45
CA TRP A 77 -2.48 -4.71 11.54
C TRP A 77 -3.67 -4.10 12.26
N ARG A 78 -3.96 -4.55 13.49
CA ARG A 78 -5.02 -3.97 14.33
C ARG A 78 -4.74 -2.52 14.64
N ARG A 79 -3.54 -2.22 15.18
CA ARG A 79 -3.12 -0.85 15.52
C ARG A 79 -3.14 0.08 14.31
N THR A 80 -2.60 -0.34 13.17
CA THR A 80 -2.67 0.44 11.92
C THR A 80 -4.11 0.73 11.51
N ALA A 81 -5.03 -0.25 11.64
CA ALA A 81 -6.44 -0.02 11.35
C ALA A 81 -7.12 0.91 12.37
N ASP A 82 -6.74 0.86 13.64
CA ASP A 82 -7.22 1.77 14.69
C ASP A 82 -6.78 3.20 14.41
N ASP A 83 -5.50 3.41 14.07
CA ASP A 83 -4.95 4.73 13.71
C ASP A 83 -5.66 5.31 12.47
N LEU A 84 -5.89 4.48 11.44
CA LEU A 84 -6.66 4.88 10.26
C LEU A 84 -8.09 5.25 10.62
N ARG A 85 -8.76 4.50 11.49
CA ARG A 85 -10.12 4.84 11.94
C ARG A 85 -10.16 6.12 12.74
N ALA A 86 -9.21 6.34 13.64
CA ALA A 86 -9.10 7.58 14.41
C ALA A 86 -8.90 8.79 13.50
N PHE A 87 -8.10 8.63 12.44
CA PHE A 87 -7.90 9.65 11.42
C PHE A 87 -9.13 9.86 10.52
N ARG A 88 -10.13 8.98 10.48
CA ARG A 88 -11.34 9.10 9.65
C ARG A 88 -11.07 9.61 8.21
N PRO A 89 -10.23 8.93 7.42
CA PRO A 89 -9.94 9.37 6.06
C PRO A 89 -11.17 9.23 5.16
N ASP A 90 -11.30 10.13 4.20
CA ASP A 90 -12.23 9.99 3.08
C ASP A 90 -11.80 8.83 2.16
N ALA A 91 -10.47 8.68 1.96
CA ALA A 91 -9.89 7.58 1.21
C ALA A 91 -8.53 7.13 1.77
N VAL A 92 -8.24 5.84 1.62
CA VAL A 92 -6.93 5.22 1.87
C VAL A 92 -6.34 4.76 0.56
N ILE A 93 -5.13 5.23 0.26
CA ILE A 93 -4.36 4.90 -0.93
C ILE A 93 -3.22 3.97 -0.48
N ALA A 94 -3.36 2.68 -0.80
CA ALA A 94 -2.43 1.65 -0.38
C ALA A 94 -1.54 1.20 -1.54
N LYS A 95 -0.23 1.17 -1.33
CA LYS A 95 0.75 0.77 -2.35
C LYS A 95 1.03 -0.72 -2.24
N TYR A 96 0.79 -1.49 -3.30
CA TYR A 96 0.86 -2.95 -3.30
C TYR A 96 1.79 -3.46 -4.41
N TRP A 97 2.77 -4.28 -4.05
CA TRP A 97 3.81 -4.75 -4.98
C TRP A 97 4.23 -6.20 -4.78
N LEU A 98 3.80 -6.87 -3.71
CA LEU A 98 4.12 -8.28 -3.45
C LEU A 98 2.96 -9.00 -2.75
N PRO A 99 2.63 -10.25 -3.17
CA PRO A 99 1.66 -11.10 -2.48
C PRO A 99 1.93 -11.32 -0.99
N PHE A 100 3.19 -11.21 -0.57
CA PHE A 100 3.60 -11.26 0.83
C PHE A 100 2.82 -10.29 1.73
N PHE A 101 2.44 -9.11 1.23
CA PHE A 101 1.71 -8.11 2.01
C PHE A 101 0.20 -8.36 2.08
N ALA A 102 -0.34 -9.26 1.25
CA ALA A 102 -1.78 -9.46 1.11
C ALA A 102 -2.51 -9.76 2.45
N PRO A 103 -2.03 -10.67 3.33
CA PRO A 103 -2.70 -10.95 4.60
C PRO A 103 -2.83 -9.73 5.51
N GLY A 104 -1.75 -8.93 5.60
CA GLY A 104 -1.72 -7.72 6.40
C GLY A 104 -2.58 -6.61 5.81
N PHE A 105 -2.46 -6.38 4.50
CA PHE A 105 -3.20 -5.34 3.78
C PHE A 105 -4.70 -5.59 3.83
N GLY A 106 -5.15 -6.79 3.46
CA GLY A 106 -6.56 -7.15 3.55
C GLY A 106 -7.09 -7.12 4.99
N SER A 107 -6.25 -7.43 5.97
CA SER A 107 -6.61 -7.37 7.40
C SER A 107 -6.81 -5.95 7.90
N VAL A 108 -5.97 -5.01 7.47
CA VAL A 108 -6.09 -3.59 7.79
C VAL A 108 -7.34 -3.04 7.10
N LEU A 109 -7.50 -3.25 5.78
CA LEU A 109 -8.67 -2.84 5.01
C LEU A 109 -9.96 -3.28 5.69
N ARG A 110 -10.10 -4.58 5.96
CA ARG A 110 -11.31 -5.15 6.57
C ARG A 110 -11.68 -4.48 7.90
N ARG A 111 -10.68 -4.11 8.71
CA ARG A 111 -10.88 -3.49 10.02
C ARG A 111 -11.08 -1.98 9.94
N ALA A 112 -10.44 -1.31 8.98
CA ALA A 112 -10.51 0.14 8.83
C ALA A 112 -11.78 0.59 8.08
N ARG A 113 -12.29 -0.24 7.16
CA ARG A 113 -13.45 0.07 6.30
C ARG A 113 -14.74 0.41 7.06
N GLY A 114 -14.89 -0.05 8.31
CA GLY A 114 -16.03 0.33 9.16
C GLY A 114 -16.17 1.84 9.38
N GLY A 115 -15.11 2.62 9.14
CA GLY A 115 -15.14 4.08 9.18
C GLY A 115 -15.66 4.78 7.91
N GLY A 116 -16.05 4.05 6.87
CA GLY A 116 -16.63 4.61 5.63
C GLY A 116 -15.61 5.07 4.57
N ALA A 117 -14.31 4.96 4.84
CA ALA A 117 -13.25 5.34 3.91
C ALA A 117 -13.28 4.50 2.63
N ARG A 118 -13.06 5.14 1.48
CA ARG A 118 -12.80 4.44 0.20
C ARG A 118 -11.40 3.85 0.20
N TRP A 119 -11.25 2.63 -0.27
CA TRP A 119 -9.97 1.93 -0.32
C TRP A 119 -9.49 1.78 -1.76
N LEU A 120 -8.35 2.38 -2.08
CA LEU A 120 -7.73 2.34 -3.40
C LEU A 120 -6.38 1.64 -3.30
N TYR A 121 -6.12 0.70 -4.20
CA TYR A 121 -4.78 0.11 -4.33
C TYR A 121 -4.05 0.67 -5.54
N VAL A 122 -2.82 1.12 -5.31
CA VAL A 122 -1.86 1.42 -6.37
C VAL A 122 -0.98 0.20 -6.55
N LEU A 123 -1.05 -0.43 -7.71
CA LEU A 123 -0.46 -1.73 -7.99
C LEU A 123 0.82 -1.56 -8.80
N ASP A 124 1.96 -1.96 -8.23
CA ASP A 124 3.22 -2.08 -8.99
C ASP A 124 3.37 -3.48 -9.59
N ASN A 125 2.96 -4.51 -8.83
CA ASN A 125 2.93 -5.91 -9.27
C ASN A 125 1.81 -6.64 -8.52
N VAL A 126 1.07 -7.48 -9.24
CA VAL A 126 0.02 -8.34 -8.66
C VAL A 126 0.52 -9.77 -8.51
N VAL A 127 1.22 -10.25 -9.54
CA VAL A 127 1.88 -11.56 -9.57
C VAL A 127 3.36 -11.32 -9.31
N ALA A 128 3.92 -11.98 -8.30
CA ALA A 128 5.36 -11.94 -8.06
C ALA A 128 6.08 -12.93 -8.98
N HIS A 129 7.28 -12.57 -9.42
CA HIS A 129 8.17 -13.48 -10.15
C HIS A 129 8.68 -14.65 -9.27
N GLU A 130 8.65 -14.48 -7.95
CA GLU A 130 9.00 -15.49 -6.97
C GLU A 130 7.80 -16.33 -6.54
N ARG A 131 8.04 -17.59 -6.15
CA ARG A 131 6.99 -18.50 -5.69
C ARG A 131 6.56 -18.17 -4.26
N TYR A 132 5.40 -17.53 -4.12
CA TYR A 132 4.72 -17.36 -2.84
C TYR A 132 3.58 -18.38 -2.72
N PRO A 133 3.65 -19.35 -1.78
CA PRO A 133 2.54 -20.27 -1.54
C PRO A 133 1.25 -19.48 -1.24
N LEU A 134 0.14 -19.91 -1.85
CA LEU A 134 -1.17 -19.27 -1.69
C LEU A 134 -1.24 -17.80 -2.17
N ALA A 135 -0.28 -17.33 -2.98
CA ALA A 135 -0.27 -15.96 -3.50
C ALA A 135 -1.58 -15.54 -4.16
N GLY A 136 -2.07 -16.33 -5.12
CA GLY A 136 -3.31 -16.03 -5.84
C GLY A 136 -4.51 -15.86 -4.91
N PRO A 137 -4.86 -16.87 -4.08
CA PRO A 137 -5.94 -16.77 -3.12
C PRO A 137 -5.79 -15.59 -2.12
N LEU A 138 -4.59 -15.34 -1.60
CA LEU A 138 -4.36 -14.26 -0.64
C LEU A 138 -4.46 -12.88 -1.29
N THR A 139 -3.84 -12.69 -2.46
CA THR A 139 -3.97 -11.46 -3.26
C THR A 139 -5.43 -11.20 -3.59
N ARG A 140 -6.17 -12.22 -4.06
CA ARG A 140 -7.61 -12.13 -4.32
C ARG A 140 -8.40 -11.70 -3.08
N TRP A 141 -8.11 -12.31 -1.93
CA TRP A 141 -8.79 -11.96 -0.69
C TRP A 141 -8.52 -10.51 -0.26
N ALA A 142 -7.28 -10.03 -0.40
CA ALA A 142 -6.86 -8.71 0.01
C ALA A 142 -7.37 -7.60 -0.93
N LEU A 143 -7.22 -7.82 -2.24
CA LEU A 143 -7.58 -6.85 -3.28
C LEU A 143 -9.08 -6.84 -3.57
N GLY A 144 -9.76 -8.00 -3.52
CA GLY A 144 -11.17 -8.13 -3.89
C GLY A 144 -12.17 -7.35 -3.02
N ARG A 145 -11.70 -6.63 -2.00
CA ARG A 145 -12.52 -5.78 -1.11
C ARG A 145 -12.27 -4.28 -1.31
N ALA A 146 -11.36 -3.90 -2.22
CA ALA A 146 -11.09 -2.51 -2.52
C ALA A 146 -12.19 -1.88 -3.38
N ASP A 147 -12.31 -0.56 -3.29
CA ASP A 147 -13.27 0.21 -4.09
C ASP A 147 -12.72 0.54 -5.49
N GLY A 148 -11.40 0.59 -5.65
CA GLY A 148 -10.76 0.88 -6.93
C GLY A 148 -9.27 0.59 -6.94
N PHE A 149 -8.69 0.66 -8.13
CA PHE A 149 -7.31 0.29 -8.39
C PHE A 149 -6.66 1.29 -9.35
N VAL A 150 -5.36 1.49 -9.19
CA VAL A 150 -4.49 2.15 -10.15
C VAL A 150 -3.44 1.15 -10.60
N ALA A 151 -3.48 0.76 -11.87
CA ALA A 151 -2.48 -0.13 -12.45
C ALA A 151 -1.33 0.69 -13.05
N MET A 152 -0.10 0.32 -12.71
CA MET A 152 1.12 0.99 -13.20
C MET A 152 1.54 0.56 -14.62
N SER A 153 0.88 -0.44 -15.19
CA SER A 153 1.05 -0.88 -16.59
C SER A 153 -0.12 -1.76 -17.04
N ASP A 154 -0.24 -1.94 -18.36
CA ASP A 154 -1.24 -2.85 -18.95
C ASP A 154 -1.07 -4.29 -18.47
N GLN A 155 0.17 -4.73 -18.26
CA GLN A 155 0.47 -6.06 -17.72
C GLN A 155 -0.07 -6.20 -16.29
N VAL A 156 0.17 -5.21 -15.43
CA VAL A 156 -0.33 -5.20 -14.05
C VAL A 156 -1.86 -5.22 -14.01
N ARG A 157 -2.50 -4.49 -14.94
CA ARG A 157 -3.96 -4.53 -15.12
C ARG A 157 -4.45 -5.91 -15.52
N ALA A 158 -3.83 -6.54 -16.51
CA ALA A 158 -4.18 -7.89 -16.94
C ALA A 158 -4.03 -8.90 -15.80
N ASP A 159 -2.93 -8.83 -15.06
CA ASP A 159 -2.65 -9.69 -13.91
C ASP A 159 -3.67 -9.51 -12.78
N LEU A 160 -4.11 -8.27 -12.52
CA LEU A 160 -5.18 -7.97 -11.56
C LEU A 160 -6.47 -8.69 -11.95
N LEU A 161 -6.92 -8.51 -13.20
CA LEU A 161 -8.19 -9.06 -13.69
C LEU A 161 -8.16 -10.60 -13.72
N ALA A 162 -7.01 -11.19 -14.02
CA ALA A 162 -6.81 -12.64 -13.98
C ALA A 162 -6.79 -13.18 -12.53
N THR A 163 -6.15 -12.47 -11.60
CA THR A 163 -5.98 -12.93 -10.21
C THR A 163 -7.24 -12.75 -9.38
N VAL A 164 -7.97 -11.65 -9.61
CA VAL A 164 -9.15 -11.23 -8.85
C VAL A 164 -10.39 -11.21 -9.76
N PRO A 165 -10.91 -12.39 -10.13
CA PRO A 165 -12.09 -12.48 -10.99
C PRO A 165 -13.27 -11.78 -10.30
N GLY A 166 -13.91 -10.85 -11.02
CA GLY A 166 -15.02 -10.04 -10.50
C GLY A 166 -14.67 -8.58 -10.19
N VAL A 167 -13.40 -8.16 -10.34
CA VAL A 167 -13.08 -6.73 -10.41
C VAL A 167 -13.68 -6.18 -11.70
N ASP A 168 -14.57 -5.20 -11.55
CA ASP A 168 -15.09 -4.42 -12.66
C ASP A 168 -13.94 -3.62 -13.30
N PRO A 169 -13.64 -3.82 -14.60
CA PRO A 169 -12.59 -3.09 -15.30
C PRO A 169 -12.74 -1.56 -15.22
N ALA A 170 -13.95 -1.03 -15.04
CA ALA A 170 -14.20 0.41 -14.88
C ALA A 170 -13.67 0.97 -13.54
N ARG A 171 -13.35 0.11 -12.57
CA ARG A 171 -12.75 0.49 -11.28
C ARG A 171 -11.21 0.50 -11.32
N VAL A 172 -10.63 0.25 -12.48
CA VAL A 172 -9.18 0.22 -12.68
C VAL A 172 -8.79 1.40 -13.56
N ALA A 173 -8.06 2.35 -12.99
CA ALA A 173 -7.45 3.43 -13.75
C ALA A 173 -6.02 3.06 -14.14
N ASP A 174 -5.63 3.39 -15.36
CA ASP A 174 -4.27 3.23 -15.84
C ASP A 174 -3.48 4.51 -15.54
N CYS A 175 -2.34 4.35 -14.88
CA CYS A 175 -1.41 5.45 -14.60
C CYS A 175 0.01 4.90 -14.75
N PRO A 176 0.54 4.83 -15.98
CA PRO A 176 1.93 4.44 -16.17
C PRO A 176 2.84 5.38 -15.38
N HIS A 177 3.96 4.85 -14.85
CA HIS A 177 4.94 5.68 -14.15
C HIS A 177 5.32 6.88 -15.02
N PRO A 178 5.39 8.10 -14.46
CA PRO A 178 5.84 9.26 -15.22
C PRO A 178 7.25 8.98 -15.75
N VAL A 179 7.39 9.04 -17.07
CA VAL A 179 8.68 8.97 -17.79
C VAL A 179 9.45 10.26 -17.55
#